data_AF-A0A967ID18-F1
#
_entry.id   AF-A0A967ID18-F1
#
_cell.length_a   1.000
_cell.length_b   1.000
_cell.length_c   1.000
_cell.angle_alpha   90.00
_cell.angle_beta   90.00
_cell.angle_gamma   90.00
#
_symmetry.space_group_name_H-M   'P 1'
#
loop_
_entity.id
_entity.type
_entity.pdbx_description
1 polymer ?
#
loop_
_entity_poly.entity_id
_entity_poly.type
_entity_poly.pdbx_seq_one_letter_code
_entity_poly.pdbx_strand_id
1 'polypeptide(L)'
;TNSWGCSGCAGSYDDSSQAFDVGVRDADLDEAGNQQLIVFFSAGNSGPTSGTIGTPGNGKNMITVGASENDRPSDEDGNWTDGCGIGPTGADSAMDVISFSSRGPAPGNRVKPEVIAPGTHIQGT
;
A
#
# COMPACT_ATOMS: atom_id res chain seq x y z
N THR A 1 7.80 0.91 -0.16
CA THR A 1 6.91 1.87 -0.84
C THR A 1 6.85 3.15 -0.02
N ASN A 2 6.37 4.25 -0.59
CA ASN A 2 6.08 5.45 0.20
C ASN A 2 4.89 5.16 1.11
N SER A 3 5.04 5.37 2.42
CA SER A 3 4.07 4.96 3.45
C SER A 3 3.44 6.12 4.22
N TRP A 4 3.76 7.35 3.84
CA TRP A 4 3.12 8.56 4.34
C TRP A 4 1.92 8.93 3.47
N GLY A 5 1.05 9.79 4.01
CA GLY A 5 -0.16 10.22 3.34
C GLY A 5 -1.28 10.51 4.32
N CYS A 6 -2.50 10.62 3.79
CA CYS A 6 -3.70 10.86 4.59
C CYS A 6 -4.62 9.63 4.58
N SER A 7 -4.65 8.90 5.68
CA SER A 7 -5.58 7.77 5.88
C SER A 7 -7.04 8.23 5.99
N GLY A 8 -7.29 9.38 6.62
CA GLY A 8 -8.63 9.97 6.76
C GLY A 8 -9.19 10.59 5.47
N CYS A 9 -8.38 10.69 4.41
CA CYS A 9 -8.76 11.22 3.11
C CYS A 9 -9.21 10.11 2.15
N ALA A 10 -9.40 8.89 2.65
CA ALA A 10 -9.96 7.81 1.87
C ALA A 10 -11.31 8.23 1.26
N GLY A 11 -11.49 7.97 -0.03
CA GLY A 11 -12.67 8.41 -0.79
C GLY A 11 -12.55 9.80 -1.46
N SER A 12 -11.46 10.54 -1.22
CA SER A 12 -11.16 11.80 -1.93
C SER A 12 -9.92 11.70 -2.83
N TYR A 13 -9.95 12.38 -3.97
CA TYR A 13 -8.78 12.59 -4.83
C TYR A 13 -8.28 14.01 -4.61
N ASP A 14 -7.16 14.17 -3.93
CA ASP A 14 -6.62 15.47 -3.52
C ASP A 14 -5.47 15.96 -4.41
N ASP A 15 -4.94 17.12 -4.06
CA ASP A 15 -3.77 17.76 -4.67
C ASP A 15 -2.53 16.86 -4.64
N SER A 16 -2.31 16.10 -3.56
CA SER A 16 -1.21 15.14 -3.49
C SER A 16 -1.39 14.00 -4.51
N SER A 17 -2.58 13.41 -4.61
CA SER A 17 -2.89 12.38 -5.61
C SER A 17 -2.74 12.92 -7.03
N GLN A 18 -3.15 14.17 -7.28
CA GLN A 18 -2.97 14.83 -8.57
C GLN A 18 -1.49 15.05 -8.91
N ALA A 19 -0.70 15.55 -7.97
CA ALA A 19 0.70 15.86 -8.18
C ALA A 19 1.49 14.60 -8.56
N PHE A 20 1.31 13.48 -7.85
CA PHE A 20 1.98 12.23 -8.19
C PHE A 20 1.41 11.58 -9.47
N ASP A 21 0.12 11.79 -9.79
CA ASP A 21 -0.45 11.33 -11.06
C ASP A 21 0.25 11.98 -12.25
N VAL A 22 0.48 13.30 -12.18
CA VAL A 22 1.22 14.08 -13.19
C VAL A 22 2.69 13.68 -13.20
N GLY A 23 3.34 13.63 -12.04
CA GLY A 23 4.77 13.36 -11.93
C GLY A 23 5.21 11.97 -12.43
N VAL A 24 4.32 10.99 -12.51
CA VAL A 24 4.61 9.70 -13.16
C VAL A 24 4.82 9.85 -14.68
N ARG A 25 4.17 10.84 -15.31
CA ARG A 25 4.21 11.08 -16.76
C ARG A 25 5.21 12.19 -17.13
N ASP A 26 5.25 13.22 -16.31
CA ASP A 26 5.93 14.49 -16.54
C ASP A 26 6.70 14.87 -15.26
N ALA A 27 7.84 14.20 -15.07
CA ALA A 27 8.66 14.34 -13.86
C ALA A 27 9.50 15.62 -13.84
N ASP A 28 9.73 16.23 -15.01
CA ASP A 28 10.49 17.46 -15.19
C ASP A 28 9.74 18.38 -16.15
N LEU A 29 9.13 19.43 -15.60
CA LEU A 29 8.27 20.37 -16.32
C LEU A 29 9.03 21.21 -17.37
N ASP A 30 10.36 21.27 -17.28
CA ASP A 30 11.20 22.03 -18.20
C ASP A 30 11.69 21.19 -19.39
N GLU A 31 11.54 19.86 -19.32
CA GLU A 31 11.94 18.93 -20.38
C GLU A 31 10.73 18.47 -21.20
N ALA A 32 10.79 18.60 -22.52
CA ALA A 32 9.67 18.19 -23.37
C ALA A 32 9.61 16.65 -23.53
N GLY A 33 8.42 16.08 -23.42
CA GLY A 33 8.16 14.66 -23.69
C GLY A 33 7.57 13.92 -22.50
N ASN A 34 7.56 12.57 -22.56
CA ASN A 34 7.20 11.74 -21.41
C ASN A 34 8.48 11.34 -20.65
N GLN A 35 8.60 11.77 -19.40
CA GLN A 35 9.67 11.36 -18.48
C GLN A 35 9.07 10.37 -17.48
N GLN A 36 8.96 9.12 -17.93
CA GLN A 36 8.27 8.07 -17.18
C GLN A 36 8.98 7.79 -15.86
N LEU A 37 8.27 7.97 -14.75
CA LEU A 37 8.74 7.62 -13.42
C LEU A 37 7.78 6.63 -12.77
N ILE A 38 8.29 5.49 -12.32
CA ILE A 38 7.47 4.53 -11.56
C ILE A 38 7.47 4.94 -10.09
N VAL A 39 6.29 5.23 -9.56
CA VAL A 39 6.10 5.58 -8.15
C VAL A 39 5.26 4.53 -7.46
N PHE A 40 5.72 4.08 -6.29
CA PHE A 40 5.01 3.11 -5.45
C PHE A 40 4.53 3.74 -4.15
N PHE A 41 3.25 3.54 -3.82
CA PHE A 41 2.66 3.91 -2.53
C PHE A 41 2.09 2.68 -1.81
N SER A 42 2.12 2.68 -0.48
CA SER A 42 1.37 1.69 0.29
C SER A 42 -0.13 1.96 0.14
N ALA A 43 -0.95 0.90 0.17
CA ALA A 43 -2.40 1.01 0.27
C ALA A 43 -2.86 1.74 1.54
N GLY A 44 -2.07 1.62 2.61
CA GLY A 44 -2.39 2.10 3.96
C GLY A 44 -2.76 0.96 4.90
N ASN A 45 -2.85 1.29 6.20
CA ASN A 45 -3.14 0.34 7.28
C ASN A 45 -4.51 0.60 7.92
N SER A 46 -5.50 1.01 7.12
CA SER A 46 -6.84 1.39 7.58
C SER A 46 -7.93 0.38 7.19
N GLY A 47 -7.54 -0.83 6.82
CA GLY A 47 -8.44 -1.97 6.67
C GLY A 47 -9.12 -2.37 8.00
N PRO A 48 -9.98 -3.39 8.00
CA PRO A 48 -10.31 -4.29 6.89
C PRO A 48 -11.52 -3.81 6.06
N THR A 49 -12.10 -2.66 6.38
CA THR A 49 -13.28 -2.16 5.67
C THR A 49 -12.91 -1.69 4.26
N SER A 50 -13.89 -1.71 3.34
CA SER A 50 -13.74 -1.22 1.98
C SER A 50 -13.63 0.30 1.94
N GLY A 51 -13.01 0.84 0.89
CA GLY A 51 -12.90 2.28 0.67
C GLY A 51 -11.90 2.97 1.58
N THR A 52 -10.82 2.29 1.95
CA THR A 52 -9.83 2.73 2.95
C THR A 52 -8.46 3.07 2.34
N ILE A 53 -8.37 3.20 1.02
CA ILE A 53 -7.15 3.65 0.32
C ILE A 53 -7.03 5.18 0.42
N GLY A 54 -6.02 5.64 1.16
CA GLY A 54 -5.72 7.05 1.38
C GLY A 54 -4.95 7.72 0.24
N THR A 55 -4.71 9.01 0.37
CA THR A 55 -3.90 9.80 -0.57
C THR A 55 -2.42 9.79 -0.14
N PRO A 56 -1.46 9.86 -1.08
CA PRO A 56 -1.64 9.93 -2.53
C PRO A 56 -1.77 8.54 -3.19
N GLY A 57 -1.67 7.45 -2.43
CA GLY A 57 -1.75 6.07 -2.94
C GLY A 57 -3.07 5.73 -3.64
N ASN A 58 -4.08 6.59 -3.59
CA ASN A 58 -5.31 6.44 -4.35
C ASN A 58 -5.28 7.13 -5.73
N GLY A 59 -4.18 7.74 -6.17
CA GLY A 59 -4.05 8.35 -7.50
C GLY A 59 -4.09 7.32 -8.64
N LYS A 60 -4.08 7.75 -9.92
CA LYS A 60 -4.32 6.83 -11.05
C LYS A 60 -3.04 6.20 -11.60
N ASN A 61 -1.94 6.97 -11.64
CA ASN A 61 -0.73 6.55 -12.34
C ASN A 61 0.36 5.91 -11.45
N MET A 62 0.24 5.93 -10.11
CA MET A 62 1.15 5.17 -9.23
C MET A 62 0.71 3.71 -9.08
N ILE A 63 1.64 2.86 -8.68
CA ILE A 63 1.37 1.49 -8.24
C ILE A 63 1.14 1.50 -6.74
N THR A 64 -0.02 1.03 -6.31
CA THR A 64 -0.42 0.95 -4.91
C THR A 64 -0.33 -0.49 -4.45
N VAL A 65 0.38 -0.71 -3.34
CA VAL A 65 0.73 -2.03 -2.83
C VAL A 65 0.01 -2.30 -1.52
N GLY A 66 -0.83 -3.33 -1.49
CA GLY A 66 -1.44 -3.87 -0.26
C GLY A 66 -0.50 -4.86 0.45
N ALA A 67 -0.89 -5.25 1.66
CA ALA A 67 -0.15 -6.23 2.45
C ALA A 67 -0.90 -7.57 2.51
N SER A 68 -0.21 -8.64 2.12
CA SER A 68 -0.56 -10.00 2.54
C SER A 68 0.14 -10.32 3.85
N GLU A 69 -0.26 -11.44 4.45
CA GLU A 69 0.60 -12.08 5.42
C GLU A 69 1.88 -12.59 4.75
N ASN A 70 2.90 -12.82 5.56
CA ASN A 70 4.03 -13.67 5.19
C ASN A 70 3.79 -15.10 5.69
N ASP A 71 4.58 -16.08 5.27
CA ASP A 71 4.52 -17.45 5.81
C ASP A 71 5.66 -17.67 6.81
N ARG A 72 5.52 -17.05 7.99
CA ARG A 72 6.50 -17.06 9.09
C ARG A 72 5.80 -17.12 10.47
N PRO A 73 5.00 -18.17 10.74
CA PRO A 73 4.24 -18.26 12.00
C PRO A 73 5.15 -18.56 13.20
N SER A 74 6.37 -19.06 12.96
CA SER A 74 7.39 -19.38 13.97
C SER A 74 8.79 -18.96 13.51
N ASP A 75 9.70 -18.83 14.48
CA ASP A 75 11.14 -18.69 14.28
C ASP A 75 11.88 -19.79 15.11
N GLU A 76 13.20 -19.69 15.28
CA GLU A 76 14.00 -20.72 15.97
C GLU A 76 13.51 -21.06 17.40
N ASP A 77 12.90 -20.10 18.11
CA ASP A 77 12.35 -20.27 19.46
C ASP A 77 10.84 -20.61 19.48
N GLY A 78 10.25 -20.89 18.31
CA GLY A 78 8.83 -21.24 18.13
C GLY A 78 7.95 -20.07 17.71
N ASN A 79 6.66 -20.13 18.05
CA ASN A 79 5.68 -19.09 17.70
C ASN A 79 6.10 -17.73 18.27
N TRP A 80 6.03 -16.69 17.45
CA TRP A 80 6.46 -15.35 17.85
C TRP A 80 5.48 -14.26 17.41
N THR A 81 5.60 -13.09 18.02
CA THR A 81 4.84 -11.89 17.68
C THR A 81 5.83 -10.83 17.24
N ASP A 82 5.57 -10.19 16.09
CA ASP A 82 6.47 -9.17 15.57
C ASP A 82 6.38 -7.84 16.33
N GLY A 83 7.28 -6.90 15.99
CA GLY A 83 7.31 -5.57 16.61
C GLY A 83 6.09 -4.71 16.33
N CYS A 84 5.21 -5.13 15.41
CA CYS A 84 3.94 -4.50 15.09
C CYS A 84 2.76 -5.14 15.86
N GLY A 85 3.02 -6.11 16.73
CA GLY A 85 2.00 -6.80 17.51
C GLY A 85 1.21 -7.83 16.69
N ILE A 86 1.71 -8.23 15.52
CA ILE A 86 1.10 -9.29 14.71
C ILE A 86 1.62 -10.63 15.23
N GLY A 87 0.70 -11.52 15.58
CA GLY A 87 1.03 -12.86 16.07
C GLY A 87 1.19 -13.89 14.95
N PRO A 88 1.43 -15.17 15.31
CA PRO A 88 1.63 -16.27 14.35
C PRO A 88 0.52 -16.40 13.31
N THR A 89 -0.73 -16.16 13.71
CA THR A 89 -1.92 -16.25 12.85
C THR A 89 -2.08 -15.09 11.87
N GLY A 90 -1.20 -14.09 11.92
CA GLY A 90 -1.11 -13.03 10.93
C GLY A 90 0.14 -13.19 10.06
N ALA A 91 0.75 -14.37 10.09
CA ALA A 91 1.91 -14.75 9.31
C ALA A 91 1.90 -16.25 9.00
N ASP A 92 0.72 -16.85 8.76
CA ASP A 92 0.61 -18.30 8.52
C ASP A 92 0.34 -18.68 7.06
N SER A 93 0.03 -17.70 6.20
CA SER A 93 -0.32 -17.97 4.81
C SER A 93 -0.14 -16.73 3.92
N ALA A 94 0.79 -16.81 2.96
CA ALA A 94 1.03 -15.72 2.00
C ALA A 94 -0.18 -15.42 1.07
N MET A 95 -1.20 -16.27 1.07
CA MET A 95 -2.43 -16.07 0.31
C MET A 95 -3.47 -15.23 1.07
N ASP A 96 -3.26 -14.96 2.35
CA ASP A 96 -4.17 -14.18 3.17
C ASP A 96 -3.80 -12.69 3.16
N VAL A 97 -4.82 -11.84 3.06
CA VAL A 97 -4.66 -10.39 3.13
C VAL A 97 -4.77 -9.97 4.58
N ILE A 98 -3.68 -9.47 5.16
CA ILE A 98 -3.66 -9.09 6.57
C ILE A 98 -4.72 -8.03 6.88
N SER A 99 -5.36 -8.15 8.03
CA SER A 99 -6.55 -7.37 8.42
C SER A 99 -6.36 -5.85 8.31
N PHE A 100 -5.17 -5.33 8.63
CA PHE A 100 -4.90 -3.90 8.57
C PHE A 100 -4.76 -3.37 7.14
N SER A 101 -4.46 -4.22 6.13
CA SER A 101 -4.25 -3.75 4.76
C SER A 101 -5.49 -3.02 4.26
N SER A 102 -5.32 -1.74 3.91
CA SER A 102 -6.37 -0.93 3.31
C SER A 102 -6.89 -1.57 2.02
N ARG A 103 -8.18 -1.35 1.76
CA ARG A 103 -8.93 -2.00 0.68
C ARG A 103 -9.65 -0.97 -0.17
N GLY A 104 -9.71 -1.22 -1.47
CA GLY A 104 -10.51 -0.41 -2.38
C GLY A 104 -12.02 -0.48 -2.11
N PRO A 105 -12.82 0.22 -2.92
CA PRO A 105 -12.38 1.00 -4.09
C PRO A 105 -11.72 2.33 -3.69
N ALA A 106 -10.87 2.85 -4.58
CA ALA A 106 -10.41 4.23 -4.54
C ALA A 106 -11.48 5.18 -5.14
N PRO A 107 -11.36 6.51 -4.95
CA PRO A 107 -12.34 7.48 -5.44
C PRO A 107 -12.67 7.28 -6.92
N GLY A 108 -13.94 7.30 -7.28
CA GLY A 108 -14.38 6.99 -8.65
C GLY A 108 -14.43 5.49 -8.98
N ASN A 109 -14.61 4.62 -7.96
CA ASN A 109 -14.71 3.17 -8.10
C ASN A 109 -13.48 2.49 -8.75
N ARG A 110 -12.30 3.11 -8.61
CA ARG A 110 -11.06 2.56 -9.16
C ARG A 110 -10.59 1.38 -8.32
N VAL A 111 -10.13 0.33 -8.99
CA VAL A 111 -9.52 -0.84 -8.33
C VAL A 111 -8.17 -0.42 -7.77
N LYS A 112 -8.03 -0.50 -6.45
CA LYS A 112 -6.82 -0.26 -5.65
C LYS A 112 -6.86 -1.21 -4.43
N PRO A 113 -5.74 -1.74 -3.95
CA PRO A 113 -4.39 -1.69 -4.54
C PRO A 113 -4.32 -2.48 -5.87
N GLU A 114 -3.31 -2.20 -6.70
CA GLU A 114 -3.06 -2.98 -7.92
C GLU A 114 -2.42 -4.34 -7.62
N VAL A 115 -1.55 -4.36 -6.62
CA VAL A 115 -0.76 -5.54 -6.27
C VAL A 115 -0.70 -5.70 -4.75
N ILE A 116 -0.39 -6.92 -4.32
CA ILE A 116 -0.21 -7.27 -2.91
C ILE A 116 1.17 -7.92 -2.78
N ALA A 117 1.84 -7.68 -1.65
CA ALA A 117 3.09 -8.33 -1.27
C ALA A 117 3.08 -8.64 0.24
N PRO A 118 3.92 -9.58 0.72
CA PRO A 118 4.05 -9.85 2.15
C PRO A 118 4.34 -8.58 2.95
N GLY A 119 3.56 -8.35 4.01
CA GLY A 119 3.64 -7.14 4.84
C GLY A 119 3.62 -7.41 6.35
N THR A 120 3.62 -8.66 6.79
CA THR A 120 3.78 -9.06 8.19
C THR A 120 5.08 -9.82 8.38
N HIS A 121 5.69 -9.73 9.57
CA HIS A 121 6.87 -10.54 9.91
C HIS A 121 8.04 -10.37 8.91
N ILE A 122 8.14 -9.18 8.29
CA ILE A 122 9.19 -8.83 7.32
C ILE A 122 10.46 -8.51 8.09
N GLN A 123 11.50 -9.28 7.85
CA GLN A 123 12.84 -9.07 8.38
C GLN A 123 13.76 -8.68 7.23
N GLY A 124 14.51 -7.61 7.39
CA GLY A 124 15.51 -7.14 6.43
C GLY A 124 16.78 -6.74 7.18
N THR A 125 17.91 -6.78 6.50
CA THR A 125 19.22 -6.33 7.01
C THR A 125 19.58 -4.95 6.49
#